data_AF-A0A1Z9M465-F1
#
_entry.id   AF-A0A1Z9M465-F1
#
_cell.length_a   1.000
_cell.length_b   1.000
_cell.length_c   1.000
_cell.angle_alpha   90.00
_cell.angle_beta   90.00
_cell.angle_gamma   90.00
#
_symmetry.space_group_name_H-M   'P 1'
#
loop_
_entity.id
_entity.type
_entity.pdbx_description
1 polymer ?
#
loop_
_entity_poly.entity_id
_entity_poly.type
_entity_poly.pdbx_seq_one_letter_code
_entity_poly.pdbx_strand_id
1 'polypeptide(L)' 'MKFILVLHICSVVHLNCLPPVNDTFIFNSWIECANAGYLRAIETTNKMDSDIVNRNQVVVNFKCVPVEQT' A
#
# COMPACT_ATOMS: atom_id res chain seq x y z
N MET A 1 -16.77 -8.38 -9.56
CA MET A 1 -15.32 -8.72 -9.52
C MET A 1 -14.80 -8.39 -8.15
N LYS A 2 -13.85 -9.17 -7.61
CA LYS A 2 -13.27 -8.95 -6.28
C LYS A 2 -11.82 -8.50 -6.40
N PHE A 3 -11.31 -7.75 -5.43
CA PHE A 3 -9.97 -7.17 -5.46
C PHE A 3 -9.25 -7.35 -4.12
N ILE A 4 -7.94 -7.56 -4.19
CA ILE A 4 -7.05 -7.52 -3.03
C ILE A 4 -6.16 -6.28 -3.14
N LEU A 5 -5.94 -5.61 -2.01
CA LEU A 5 -5.02 -4.48 -1.93
C LEU A 5 -3.61 -4.99 -1.67
N VAL A 6 -2.64 -4.46 -2.41
CA VAL A 6 -1.22 -4.74 -2.20
C VAL A 6 -0.48 -3.43 -1.98
N LEU A 7 0.08 -3.25 -0.78
CA LEU A 7 0.87 -2.09 -0.38
C LEU A 7 2.36 -2.33 -0.70
N HIS A 8 3.04 -1.26 -1.14
CA HIS A 8 4.48 -1.21 -1.34
C HIS A 8 5.04 0.01 -0.63
N ILE A 9 6.00 -0.20 0.26
CA ILE A 9 6.71 0.87 0.95
C ILE A 9 8.09 0.97 0.31
N CYS A 10 8.43 2.14 -0.19
CA CYS A 10 9.66 2.37 -0.94
C CYS A 10 10.46 3.54 -0.34
N SER A 11 11.78 3.46 -0.45
CA SER A 11 12.67 4.60 -0.25
C SER A 11 13.05 5.18 -1.60
N VAL A 12 12.76 6.47 -1.81
CA VAL A 12 13.19 7.17 -3.02
C VAL A 12 14.72 7.33 -3.03
N VAL A 13 15.33 7.53 -1.86
CA VAL A 13 16.79 7.68 -1.73
C VAL A 13 17.53 6.40 -2.13
N HIS A 14 17.03 5.24 -1.70
CA HIS A 14 17.67 3.95 -1.97
C HIS A 14 17.19 3.25 -3.24
N LEU A 15 16.20 3.84 -3.94
CA LEU A 15 15.60 3.29 -5.16
C LEU A 15 15.13 1.83 -4.99
N ASN A 16 14.66 1.48 -3.79
CA ASN A 16 14.20 0.14 -3.46
C ASN A 16 12.91 0.16 -2.66
N CYS A 17 12.24 -0.99 -2.65
CA CYS A 17 11.01 -1.19 -1.90
C CYS A 17 11.15 -2.41 -0.99
N LEU A 18 10.45 -2.37 0.13
CA LEU A 18 10.21 -3.54 0.94
C LEU A 18 9.33 -4.54 0.18
N PRO A 19 9.36 -5.84 0.54
CA PRO A 19 8.45 -6.82 -0.01
C PRO A 19 6.99 -6.34 0.13
N PRO A 20 6.15 -6.56 -0.90
CA PRO A 20 4.76 -6.17 -0.86
C PRO A 20 4.02 -6.77 0.33
N VAL A 21 3.18 -5.95 0.95
CA VAL A 21 2.27 -6.41 2.01
C VAL A 21 0.88 -6.54 1.39
N ASN A 22 0.38 -7.77 1.33
CA ASN A 22 -0.99 -8.03 0.90
C ASN A 22 -1.94 -7.76 2.06
N ASP A 23 -3.01 -7.05 1.78
CA ASP A 23 -4.12 -6.95 2.71
C ASP A 23 -4.86 -8.28 2.80
N THR A 24 -5.30 -8.67 3.99
CA THR A 24 -6.12 -9.87 4.16
C THR A 24 -7.57 -9.66 3.71
N PHE A 25 -7.98 -8.40 3.52
CA PHE A 25 -9.35 -8.05 3.13
C PHE A 25 -9.56 -8.13 1.61
N ILE A 26 -10.69 -8.73 1.21
CA ILE A 26 -11.14 -8.79 -0.18
C ILE A 26 -12.25 -7.76 -0.40
N PHE A 27 -12.02 -6.83 -1.32
CA PHE A 27 -12.93 -5.76 -1.69
C PHE A 27 -13.91 -6.19 -2.79
N ASN A 28 -15.14 -5.69 -2.75
CA ASN A 28 -16.18 -6.04 -3.71
C ASN A 28 -16.20 -5.13 -4.94
N SER A 29 -15.48 -4.00 -4.88
CA SER A 29 -15.35 -3.05 -5.99
C SER A 29 -13.94 -2.45 -6.05
N TRP A 30 -13.57 -1.96 -7.22
CA TRP A 30 -12.27 -1.28 -7.42
C TRP A 30 -12.18 -0.02 -6.56
N ILE A 31 -13.26 0.77 -6.48
CA ILE A 31 -13.27 2.03 -5.75
C ILE A 31 -13.11 1.83 -4.23
N GLU A 32 -13.70 0.77 -3.66
CA GLU A 32 -13.47 0.40 -2.26
C GLU A 32 -12.00 0.07 -2.02
N CYS A 33 -11.39 -0.75 -2.88
CA CYS A 33 -9.99 -1.11 -2.77
C CYS A 33 -9.07 0.12 -2.89
N ALA A 34 -9.33 1.00 -3.87
CA ALA A 34 -8.52 2.20 -4.10
C ALA A 34 -8.61 3.18 -2.92
N ASN A 35 -9.83 3.45 -2.43
CA ASN A 35 -10.03 4.32 -1.26
C ASN A 35 -9.34 3.75 -0.02
N ALA A 36 -9.47 2.44 0.21
CA ALA A 36 -8.80 1.78 1.32
C ALA A 36 -7.27 1.78 1.16
N GLY A 37 -6.76 1.75 -0.07
CA GLY A 37 -5.34 1.93 -0.38
C GLY A 37 -4.80 3.29 0.06
N TYR A 38 -5.49 4.38 -0.29
CA TYR A 38 -5.12 5.73 0.15
C TYR A 38 -5.14 5.87 1.67
N LEU A 39 -6.21 5.39 2.32
CA LEU A 39 -6.34 5.45 3.77
C LEU A 39 -5.21 4.69 4.47
N ARG A 40 -4.89 3.47 4.01
CA ARG A 40 -3.81 2.66 4.57
C ARG A 40 -2.43 3.24 4.27
N ALA A 41 -2.24 3.89 3.13
CA ALA A 41 -0.98 4.59 2.83
C ALA A 41 -0.73 5.74 3.82
N ILE A 42 -1.76 6.54 4.10
CA ILE A 42 -1.70 7.61 5.12
C ILE A 42 -1.43 7.02 6.51
N GLU A 43 -2.20 6.01 6.91
CA GLU A 43 -2.05 5.35 8.21
C GLU A 43 -0.64 4.77 8.39
N THR A 44 -0.13 4.07 7.37
CA THR A 44 1.21 3.48 7.38
C THR A 44 2.28 4.57 7.52
N THR A 45 2.14 5.67 6.78
CA THR A 45 3.07 6.80 6.84
C THR A 45 3.09 7.43 8.24
N ASN A 46 1.92 7.63 8.86
CA ASN A 46 1.80 8.21 10.20
C ASN A 46 2.31 7.30 11.32
N LYS A 47 2.36 5.98 11.11
CA LYS A 47 2.91 5.01 12.08
C LYS A 47 4.44 4.91 12.03
N MET A 48 5.08 5.39 10.96
CA MET A 48 6.53 5.38 10.83
C MET A 48 7.14 6.57 11.57
N ASP A 49 8.36 6.38 12.07
CA ASP A 49 9.15 7.47 12.63
C ASP A 49 9.39 8.56 11.57
N SER A 50 9.09 9.81 11.91
CA SER A 50 9.14 10.94 10.98
C SER A 50 10.55 11.18 10.44
N ASP A 51 11.61 10.93 11.22
CA ASP A 51 12.97 11.10 10.74
C ASP A 51 13.34 10.02 9.73
N ILE A 52 12.84 8.80 9.89
CA ILE A 52 12.97 7.73 8.89
C ILE A 52 12.23 8.12 7.61
N VAL A 53 11.00 8.61 7.71
CA VAL A 53 10.18 9.02 6.55
C VAL A 53 10.88 10.13 5.77
N ASN A 54 11.35 11.16 6.46
CA ASN A 54 11.99 12.31 5.84
C ASN A 54 13.36 11.96 5.24
N ARG A 55 14.24 11.26 5.99
CA ARG A 55 15.59 10.94 5.52
C ARG A 55 15.60 10.00 4.31
N ASN A 56 14.72 9.00 4.31
CA ASN A 56 14.67 8.02 3.22
C ASN A 56 13.71 8.42 2.11
N GLN A 57 13.02 9.56 2.25
CA GLN A 57 11.94 10.01 1.37
C GLN A 57 10.97 8.87 1.11
N VAL A 58 10.39 8.34 2.20
CA VAL A 58 9.55 7.15 2.14
C VAL A 58 8.27 7.47 1.38
N VAL A 59 7.91 6.59 0.44
CA VAL A 59 6.66 6.65 -0.32
C VAL A 59 5.92 5.34 -0.13
N VAL A 60 4.64 5.43 0.25
CA VAL A 60 3.74 4.27 0.32
C VAL A 60 2.84 4.27 -0.91
N ASN A 61 3.08 3.31 -1.81
CA ASN A 61 2.29 3.06 -2.99
C ASN A 61 1.39 1.84 -2.81
N PHE A 62 0.39 1.71 -3.66
CA PHE A 62 -0.48 0.53 -3.64
C PHE A 62 -1.03 0.19 -5.02
N LYS A 63 -1.51 -1.04 -5.15
CA LYS A 63 -2.28 -1.52 -6.30
C LYS A 63 -3.44 -2.40 -5.86
N CYS A 64 -4.50 -2.36 -6.64
CA CYS A 64 -5.64 -3.27 -6.51
C CYS A 64 -5.49 -4.37 -7.56
N VAL A 65 -5.46 -5.63 -7.12
CA VAL A 65 -5.29 -6.79 -8.00
C VAL A 65 -6.60 -7.57 -8.02
N PRO A 66 -7.14 -7.92 -9.20
CA PRO A 66 -8.31 -8.78 -9.29
C PRO A 66 -8.02 -10.14 -8.64
N VAL A 67 -8.99 -10.65 -7.87
CA VAL A 67 -8.95 -12.02 -7.35
C VAL A 67 -9.72 -12.89 -8.34
N GLU A 68 -9.04 -13.83 -8.99
CA GLU A 68 -9.70 -14.87 -9.76
C GLU A 68 -10.54 -15.71 -8.79
N GLN A 69 -11.85 -15.76 -9.04
CA GLN A 69 -12.74 -16.68 -8.33
C GLN A 69 -12.59 -18.03 -9.05
N THR A 70 -11.72 -18.91 -8.56
CA THR A 70 -11.81 -20.35 -8.85
C THR A 70 -13.11 -20.92 -8.33
#